data_AF-A0A6M3IXB4-F1
#
_entry.id   AF-A0A6M3IXB4-F1
#
_cell.length_a   1.000
_cell.length_b   1.000
_cell.length_c   1.000
_cell.angle_alpha   90.00
_cell.angle_beta   90.00
_cell.angle_gamma   90.00
#
_symmetry.space_group_name_H-M   'P 1'
#
loop_
_entity.id
_entity.type
_entity.pdbx_description
1 polymer ?
#
loop_
_entity_poly.entity_id
_entity_poly.type
_entity_poly.pdbx_seq_one_letter_code
_entity_poly.pdbx_strand_id
1 'polypeptide(L)' 'MSFIRFQIDGAVEQEAYKALPAATKTAIRDKFRQLKTFCAKINEGSDNEEDTVSFKWHTCRHDEGLPCDEENDI' A
#
# COMPACT_ATOMS: atom_id res chain seq x y z
N MET A 1 9.41 -8.66 -22.33
CA MET A 1 8.05 -8.51 -21.78
C MET A 1 7.88 -7.07 -21.33
N SER A 2 6.72 -6.45 -21.54
CA SER A 2 6.46 -5.07 -21.11
C SER A 2 5.39 -5.07 -20.01
N PHE A 3 5.64 -4.37 -18.91
CA PHE A 3 4.74 -4.28 -17.76
C PHE A 3 4.11 -2.90 -17.67
N ILE A 4 2.83 -2.84 -17.30
CA ILE A 4 2.14 -1.59 -16.95
C ILE A 4 2.23 -1.47 -15.43
N ARG A 5 2.77 -0.35 -14.94
CA ARG A 5 2.86 -0.04 -13.50
C ARG A 5 1.69 0.85 -13.10
N PHE A 6 0.99 0.48 -12.04
CA PHE A 6 -0.05 1.29 -11.40
C PHE A 6 0.43 1.68 -10.00
N GLN A 7 0.41 2.98 -9.72
CA GLN A 7 0.69 3.53 -8.39
C GLN A 7 -0.57 4.23 -7.89
N ILE A 8 -0.96 3.93 -6.65
CA ILE A 8 -2.11 4.56 -5.99
C ILE A 8 -1.59 5.22 -4.73
N ASP A 9 -1.51 6.55 -4.75
CA ASP A 9 -1.24 7.36 -3.58
C ASP A 9 -2.55 7.94 -3.06
N GLY A 10 -2.90 7.62 -1.82
CA GLY A 10 -4.14 8.06 -1.18
C GLY A 10 -3.93 8.39 0.29
N ALA A 11 -4.42 9.55 0.70
CA ALA A 11 -4.46 9.96 2.09
C ALA A 11 -5.91 10.09 2.56
N VAL A 12 -6.17 9.65 3.78
CA VAL A 12 -7.45 9.84 4.48
C VAL A 12 -7.15 10.51 5.80
N GLU A 13 -7.98 11.47 6.18
CA GLU A 13 -7.88 12.14 7.48
C GLU A 13 -7.96 11.11 8.62
N GLN A 14 -7.14 11.30 9.66
CA GLN A 14 -6.88 10.27 10.66
C GLN A 14 -8.14 9.93 11.48
N GLU A 15 -8.93 10.92 11.89
CA GLU A 15 -10.16 10.72 12.65
C GLU A 15 -11.23 10.05 11.79
N ALA A 16 -11.37 10.43 10.52
CA ALA A 16 -12.23 9.77 9.55
C ALA A 16 -11.85 8.29 9.37
N TYR A 17 -10.55 7.98 9.28
CA TYR A 17 -10.08 6.59 9.22
C TYR A 17 -10.35 5.85 10.54
N LYS A 18 -10.10 6.46 11.70
CA LYS A 18 -10.37 5.85 13.01
C LYS A 18 -11.84 5.50 13.19
N ALA A 19 -12.75 6.35 12.70
CA ALA A 19 -14.20 6.14 12.75
C ALA A 19 -14.69 4.96 11.89
N LEU A 20 -13.89 4.46 10.93
CA LEU A 20 -14.28 3.31 10.13
C LEU A 20 -14.40 2.03 10.98
N PRO A 21 -15.41 1.18 10.73
CA PRO A 21 -15.50 -0.14 11.36
C PRO A 21 -14.24 -0.98 11.11
N ALA A 22 -13.82 -1.77 12.10
CA ALA A 22 -12.66 -2.66 11.97
C ALA A 22 -12.77 -3.60 10.75
N ALA A 23 -13.97 -4.15 10.50
CA ALA A 23 -14.24 -4.98 9.33
C ALA A 23 -13.99 -4.25 8.01
N THR A 24 -14.33 -2.96 7.92
CA THR A 24 -14.08 -2.14 6.73
C THR A 24 -12.58 -1.91 6.54
N LYS A 25 -11.83 -1.61 7.60
CA LYS A 25 -10.37 -1.45 7.55
C LYS A 25 -9.69 -2.73 7.06
N THR A 26 -10.11 -3.89 7.58
CA THR A 26 -9.62 -5.19 7.14
C THR A 26 -9.97 -5.45 5.67
N ALA A 27 -11.22 -5.22 5.26
CA ALA A 27 -11.66 -5.43 3.89
C ALA A 27 -10.87 -4.58 2.88
N ILE A 28 -10.54 -3.32 3.22
CA ILE A 28 -9.70 -2.46 2.38
C ILE A 28 -8.30 -3.05 2.21
N ARG A 29 -7.65 -3.45 3.31
CA ARG A 29 -6.31 -4.08 3.28
C ARG A 29 -6.31 -5.38 2.48
N ASP A 30 -7.33 -6.21 2.66
CA ASP A 30 -7.46 -7.47 1.92
C ASP A 30 -7.65 -7.23 0.42
N LYS A 31 -8.34 -6.16 0.02
CA LYS A 31 -8.46 -5.79 -1.40
C LYS A 31 -7.13 -5.35 -2.00
N PHE A 32 -6.31 -4.59 -1.27
CA PHE A 32 -4.97 -4.24 -1.73
C PHE A 32 -4.05 -5.46 -1.83
N ARG A 33 -4.13 -6.39 -0.88
CA ARG A 33 -3.41 -7.67 -0.97
C ARG A 33 -3.85 -8.53 -2.14
N GLN A 34 -5.16 -8.63 -2.37
CA GLN A 34 -5.71 -9.30 -3.55
C GLN A 34 -5.17 -8.67 -4.83
N LEU A 35 -5.12 -7.33 -4.90
CA LEU A 35 -4.55 -6.64 -6.04
C LEU A 35 -3.07 -7.00 -6.27
N LYS A 36 -2.26 -7.10 -5.20
CA LYS A 36 -0.86 -7.58 -5.29
C LYS A 36 -0.77 -8.96 -5.96
N THR A 37 -1.69 -9.89 -5.66
CA THR A 37 -1.67 -11.25 -6.24
C THR A 37 -1.93 -11.31 -7.74
N PHE A 38 -2.57 -10.29 -8.32
CA PHE A 38 -2.80 -10.23 -9.77
C PHE A 38 -1.64 -9.58 -10.53
N CYS A 39 -0.72 -8.91 -9.82
CA CYS A 39 0.44 -8.27 -10.42
C CYS A 39 1.57 -9.29 -10.61
N ALA A 40 2.13 -9.36 -11.81
CA ALA A 40 3.26 -10.23 -12.10
C ALA A 40 4.53 -9.74 -11.39
N LYS A 41 5.43 -10.63 -10.98
CA LYS A 41 6.76 -10.21 -10.53
C LYS A 41 7.72 -10.08 -11.71
N ILE A 42 8.64 -9.13 -11.64
CA ILE A 42 9.75 -9.05 -12.60
C ILE A 42 10.78 -10.10 -12.20
N ASN A 43 11.26 -10.88 -13.17
CA ASN A 43 12.24 -11.96 -12.97
C ASN A 43 11.81 -12.99 -11.91
N GLU A 44 10.52 -13.33 -11.86
CA GLU A 44 9.98 -14.32 -10.92
C GLU A 44 10.81 -15.61 -10.93
N GLY A 45 11.29 -16.03 -9.76
CA GLY A 45 12.14 -17.21 -9.59
C GLY A 45 13.64 -17.00 -9.88
N SER A 46 14.10 -15.76 -10.04
CA SER A 46 15.52 -15.39 -10.15
C SER A 46 16.04 -14.66 -8.90
N ASP A 47 17.35 -14.57 -8.72
CA ASP A 47 17.97 -13.88 -7.56
C ASP A 47 17.66 -12.37 -7.51
N ASN A 48 17.18 -11.79 -8.61
CA ASN A 48 16.83 -10.38 -8.77
C ASN A 48 15.33 -10.16 -9.02
N GLU A 49 14.49 -10.96 -8.35
CA GLU A 49 13.03 -10.80 -8.35
C GLU A 49 12.62 -9.42 -7.78
N GLU A 50 11.72 -8.73 -8.47
CA GLU A 50 11.19 -7.41 -8.07
C GLU A 50 9.66 -7.42 -8.17
N ASP A 51 8.98 -6.95 -7.11
CA ASP A 51 7.54 -6.76 -7.13
C ASP A 51 7.15 -5.60 -8.07
N THR A 52 6.16 -5.79 -8.93
CA THR A 52 5.70 -4.72 -9.86
C THR A 52 4.72 -3.74 -9.23
N VAL A 53 4.30 -4.00 -7.99
CA VAL A 53 3.35 -3.19 -7.24
C VAL A 53 3.78 -3.10 -5.78
N SER A 54 3.71 -1.89 -5.21
CA SER A 54 3.99 -1.63 -3.81
C SER A 54 2.80 -0.90 -3.20
N PHE A 55 2.35 -1.37 -2.02
CA PHE A 55 1.35 -0.68 -1.21
C PHE A 55 1.90 -0.53 0.19
N LYS A 56 2.14 0.72 0.58
CA LYS A 56 2.71 1.06 1.88
C LYS A 56 1.70 1.80 2.73
N TRP A 57 1.79 1.58 4.04
CA TRP A 57 0.98 2.23 5.07
C TRP A 57 1.88 2.97 6.04
N HIS A 58 1.59 4.26 6.27
CA HIS A 58 2.18 5.05 7.34
C HIS A 58 1.21 6.14 7.80
N THR A 59 1.47 6.74 8.95
CA THR A 59 0.81 7.99 9.36
C THR A 59 1.63 9.17 8.86
N CYS A 60 1.04 9.99 7.99
CA CYS A 60 1.62 11.24 7.55
C CYS A 60 1.37 12.33 8.60
N ARG A 61 2.38 13.15 8.91
CA ARG A 61 2.29 14.29 9.84
C ARG A 61 2.84 15.59 9.24
N HIS A 62 2.89 15.69 7.91
CA HIS A 62 3.46 16.84 7.21
C HIS A 62 2.77 18.16 7.57
N ASP A 63 1.46 18.14 7.79
CA ASP A 63 0.68 19.33 8.17
C ASP A 63 1.00 19.83 9.58
N GLU A 64 1.62 18.98 10.42
CA GLU A 64 2.09 19.32 11.76
C GLU A 64 3.59 19.68 11.80
N GLY A 65 4.28 19.60 10.65
CA GLY A 65 5.73 19.80 10.56
C GLY A 65 6.56 18.71 11.27
N LEU A 66 5.95 17.57 11.58
CA LEU A 66 6.57 16.45 12.28
C LEU A 66 7.00 15.35 11.28
N PRO A 67 8.01 14.53 11.64
CA PRO A 67 8.37 13.37 10.83
C PRO A 67 7.20 12.39 10.74
N CYS A 68 7.01 11.82 9.54
CA CYS A 68 6.07 10.74 9.30
C CYS A 68 6.50 9.46 10.03
N ASP A 69 5.53 8.59 10.31
CA ASP A 69 5.81 7.24 10.82
C ASP A 69 6.53 6.41 9.73
N GLU A 70 7.18 5.31 10.13
CA GLU A 70 7.83 4.40 9.18
C GLU A 70 6.82 3.77 8.21
N GLU A 71 7.22 3.63 6.95
CA GLU A 71 6.41 2.98 5.92
C GLU A 71 6.39 1.47 6.11
N ASN A 72 5.19 0.93 6.30
CA ASN A 72 4.96 -0.50 6.45
C ASN A 72 4.34 -1.06 5.16
N ASP A 73 4.94 -2.09 4.56
CA ASP A 73 4.32 -2.78 3.43
C ASP A 73 3.05 -3.54 3.89
N ILE A 74 2.00 -3.53 3.06
CA ILE A 74 0.68 -4.14 3.39
C ILE A 74 0.55 -5.57 2.89
#